data_AF-A0A1F6CBH5-F1
#
_entry.id   AF-A0A1F6CBH5-F1
#
_cell.length_a   1.000
_cell.length_b   1.000
_cell.length_c   1.000
_cell.angle_alpha   90.00
_cell.angle_beta   90.00
_cell.angle_gamma   90.00
#
_symmetry.space_group_name_H-M   'P 1'
#
loop_
_entity.id
_entity.type
_entity.pdbx_description
1 polymer ?
#
loop_
_entity_poly.entity_id
_entity_poly.type
_entity_poly.pdbx_seq_one_letter_code
_entity_poly.pdbx_strand_id
1 'polypeptide(L)'
;MGQTQILMLVLAIIVIGISVAGGITMFNMSAVTANRDAVVADSQALASTAMQYYKKPTEMGGGNRTFTGLTLDKLNWPASNVNGSYTLTVVDAQNITINGAGVETGVSCSMPVNGTTGIGTPTIIP
;
A
#
# COMPACT_ATOMS: atom_id res chain seq x y z
N MET A 1 -29.00 21.77 -46.37
CA MET A 1 -27.62 21.86 -45.85
C MET A 1 -27.57 22.03 -44.33
N GLY A 2 -28.57 22.64 -43.67
CA GLY A 2 -28.61 22.73 -42.20
C GLY A 2 -28.81 21.40 -41.45
N GLN A 3 -29.57 20.45 -42.00
CA GLN A 3 -29.89 19.19 -41.31
C GLN A 3 -28.68 18.25 -41.10
N THR A 4 -27.76 18.18 -42.07
CA THR A 4 -26.54 17.35 -41.96
C THR A 4 -25.48 18.00 -41.08
N GLN A 5 -25.39 19.33 -41.08
CA GLN A 5 -24.48 20.06 -40.19
C GLN A 5 -24.93 19.97 -38.72
N ILE A 6 -26.24 20.05 -38.46
CA ILE A 6 -26.78 19.89 -37.11
C ILE A 6 -26.53 18.47 -36.59
N LEU A 7 -26.65 17.44 -37.43
CA LEU A 7 -26.41 16.05 -37.03
C LEU A 7 -24.94 15.81 -36.65
N MET A 8 -23.99 16.40 -37.39
CA MET A 8 -22.55 16.32 -37.11
C MET A 8 -22.19 17.01 -35.79
N LEU A 9 -22.85 18.13 -35.47
CA LEU A 9 -22.65 18.85 -34.21
C LEU A 9 -23.17 18.04 -33.01
N VAL A 10 -24.32 17.38 -33.15
CA VAL A 10 -24.88 16.51 -32.11
C VAL A 10 -23.98 15.29 -31.87
N LEU A 11 -23.41 14.72 -32.94
CA LEU A 11 -22.46 13.61 -32.78
C LEU A 11 -21.21 14.05 -32.01
N ALA A 12 -20.67 15.23 -32.30
CA ALA A 12 -19.49 15.74 -31.62
C ALA A 12 -19.70 15.92 -30.10
N ILE A 13 -20.84 16.45 -29.67
CA ILE A 13 -21.10 16.69 -28.24
C ILE A 13 -21.33 15.40 -27.45
N ILE A 14 -21.90 14.36 -28.07
CA ILE A 14 -22.08 13.04 -27.45
C ILE A 14 -20.71 12.43 -27.10
N VAL A 15 -19.75 12.51 -28.02
CA VAL A 15 -18.40 11.99 -27.81
C VAL A 15 -17.69 12.73 -26.66
N ILE A 16 -17.77 14.07 -26.65
CA ILE A 16 -17.19 14.89 -25.58
C ILE A 16 -17.78 14.53 -24.20
N GLY A 17 -19.10 14.29 -24.13
CA GLY A 17 -19.77 13.93 -22.88
C GLY A 17 -19.24 12.63 -22.25
N ILE A 18 -19.00 11.60 -23.07
CA ILE A 18 -18.46 10.32 -22.59
C ILE A 18 -16.99 10.47 -22.19
N SER A 19 -16.20 11.23 -22.95
CA SER A 19 -14.78 11.45 -22.63
C SER A 19 -14.56 12.17 -21.29
N VAL A 20 -15.41 13.14 -20.94
CA VAL A 20 -15.32 13.84 -19.65
C VAL A 20 -15.67 12.90 -18.49
N ALA A 21 -16.74 12.11 -18.61
CA ALA A 21 -17.13 11.13 -17.58
C ALA A 21 -16.05 10.05 -17.37
N GLY A 22 -15.43 9.58 -18.46
CA GLY A 22 -14.29 8.65 -18.41
C GLY A 22 -13.06 9.27 -17.73
N GLY A 23 -12.73 10.52 -18.08
CA GLY A 23 -11.59 11.24 -17.50
C GLY A 23 -11.71 11.45 -15.98
N ILE A 24 -12.91 11.78 -15.48
CA ILE A 24 -13.16 11.96 -14.04
C ILE A 24 -12.95 10.64 -13.27
N THR A 25 -13.44 9.53 -13.83
CA THR A 25 -13.28 8.21 -13.20
C THR A 25 -11.80 7.82 -13.11
N MET A 26 -11.04 8.05 -14.18
CA MET A 26 -9.60 7.75 -14.20
C MET A 26 -8.80 8.63 -13.22
N PHE A 27 -9.18 9.90 -13.06
CA PHE A 27 -8.53 10.80 -12.11
C PHE A 27 -8.73 10.34 -10.65
N ASN A 28 -9.93 9.90 -10.29
CA ASN A 28 -10.20 9.33 -8.96
C ASN A 28 -9.43 8.02 -8.73
N MET A 29 -9.40 7.13 -9.73
CA MET A 29 -8.64 5.88 -9.64
C MET A 29 -7.12 6.12 -9.53
N SER A 30 -6.60 7.19 -10.13
CA SER A 30 -5.17 7.53 -10.03
C SER A 30 -4.76 7.95 -8.61
N ALA A 31 -5.62 8.66 -7.88
CA ALA A 31 -5.36 9.02 -6.48
C ALA A 31 -5.35 7.78 -5.58
N VAL A 32 -6.34 6.89 -5.76
CA VAL A 32 -6.44 5.62 -5.04
C VAL A 32 -5.26 4.70 -5.32
N THR A 33 -4.82 4.63 -6.58
CA THR A 33 -3.67 3.81 -6.97
C THR A 33 -2.37 4.38 -6.40
N ALA A 34 -2.19 5.71 -6.41
CA ALA A 34 -1.02 6.35 -5.83
C ALA A 34 -0.92 6.12 -4.30
N ASN A 35 -2.05 6.19 -3.58
CA ASN A 35 -2.08 5.86 -2.16
C ASN A 35 -1.77 4.37 -1.92
N ARG A 36 -2.29 3.47 -2.78
CA ARG A 36 -2.01 2.04 -2.72
C ARG A 36 -0.53 1.73 -2.89
N ASP A 37 0.10 2.31 -3.90
CA ASP A 37 1.52 2.09 -4.16
C ASP A 37 2.38 2.66 -3.02
N ALA A 38 1.97 3.79 -2.43
CA ALA A 38 2.67 4.36 -1.28
C ALA A 38 2.56 3.47 -0.03
N VAL A 39 1.38 2.93 0.29
CA VAL A 39 1.20 1.99 1.41
C VAL A 39 2.00 0.70 1.21
N VAL A 40 2.07 0.20 -0.03
CA VAL A 40 2.91 -0.96 -0.37
C VAL A 40 4.39 -0.63 -0.17
N ALA A 41 4.86 0.53 -0.67
CA ALA A 41 6.24 0.97 -0.52
C ALA A 41 6.65 1.13 0.97
N ASP A 42 5.78 1.73 1.78
CA ASP A 42 5.99 1.87 3.22
C ASP A 42 6.04 0.50 3.92
N SER A 43 5.12 -0.41 3.58
CA SER A 43 5.11 -1.78 4.13
C SER A 43 6.36 -2.57 3.75
N GLN A 44 6.92 -2.33 2.56
CA GLN A 44 8.17 -2.93 2.09
C GLN A 44 9.40 -2.35 2.82
N ALA A 45 9.41 -1.05 3.09
CA ALA A 45 10.44 -0.40 3.89
C ALA A 45 10.41 -0.90 5.35
N LEU A 46 9.22 -1.01 5.93
CA LEU A 46 8.98 -1.64 7.23
C LEU A 46 9.46 -3.09 7.27
N ALA A 47 9.15 -3.88 6.24
CA ALA A 47 9.62 -5.26 6.15
C ALA A 47 11.16 -5.35 6.10
N SER A 48 11.82 -4.43 5.39
CA SER A 48 13.28 -4.35 5.33
C SER A 48 13.89 -4.03 6.70
N THR A 49 13.34 -3.05 7.42
CA THR A 49 13.82 -2.71 8.77
C THR A 49 13.55 -3.82 9.78
N ALA A 50 12.43 -4.53 9.66
CA ALA A 50 12.16 -5.73 10.46
C ALA A 50 13.19 -6.85 10.20
N MET A 51 13.56 -7.11 8.94
CA MET A 51 14.62 -8.06 8.61
C MET A 51 16.00 -7.63 9.13
N GLN A 52 16.28 -6.32 9.17
CA GLN A 52 17.49 -5.79 9.80
C GLN A 52 17.48 -6.05 11.32
N TYR A 53 16.35 -5.87 12.00
CA TYR A 53 16.20 -6.23 13.42
C TYR A 53 16.44 -7.72 13.64
N TYR A 54 15.87 -8.59 12.79
CA TYR A 54 16.06 -10.05 12.89
C TYR A 54 17.53 -10.46 12.80
N LYS A 55 18.31 -9.87 11.89
CA LYS A 55 19.73 -10.19 11.71
C LYS A 55 20.62 -9.61 12.80
N LYS A 56 20.17 -8.57 13.50
CA LYS A 56 20.95 -7.90 14.54
C LYS A 56 20.94 -8.71 15.85
N PRO A 57 22.08 -8.90 16.53
CA PRO A 57 22.13 -9.60 17.81
C PRO A 57 21.43 -8.81 18.94
N THR A 58 20.90 -9.52 19.94
CA THR A 58 20.14 -8.92 21.06
C THR A 58 20.95 -7.90 21.85
N GLU A 59 22.27 -8.10 21.95
CA GLU A 59 23.21 -7.19 22.63
C GLU A 59 23.25 -5.79 21.99
N MET A 60 22.88 -5.67 20.71
CA MET A 60 22.80 -4.39 19.99
C MET A 60 21.36 -3.89 19.80
N GLY A 61 20.42 -4.40 20.61
CA GLY A 61 18.99 -4.08 20.52
C GLY A 61 18.27 -4.78 19.37
N GLY A 62 18.80 -5.91 18.88
CA GLY A 62 18.20 -6.70 17.79
C GLY A 62 17.41 -7.93 18.25
N GLY A 63 16.95 -8.71 17.27
CA GLY A 63 16.12 -9.88 17.46
C GLY A 63 16.85 -11.20 17.67
N ASN A 64 18.17 -11.26 17.43
CA ASN A 64 18.97 -12.50 17.47
C ASN A 64 18.30 -13.67 16.73
N ARG A 65 17.94 -13.43 15.47
CA ARG A 65 17.19 -14.37 14.62
C ARG A 65 15.79 -14.69 15.16
N THR A 66 15.20 -13.77 15.90
CA THR A 66 13.80 -13.83 16.30
C THR A 66 13.11 -12.48 16.10
N PHE A 67 11.82 -12.48 15.78
CA PHE A 67 10.96 -11.30 15.80
C PHE A 67 10.20 -11.16 17.12
N THR A 68 10.49 -12.00 18.10
CA THR A 68 9.81 -12.00 19.40
C THR A 68 9.99 -10.64 20.08
N GLY A 69 8.88 -9.97 20.36
CA GLY A 69 8.87 -8.63 20.96
C GLY A 69 9.27 -7.51 20.01
N LEU A 70 9.20 -7.72 18.69
CA LEU A 70 9.26 -6.66 17.69
C LEU A 70 7.97 -5.83 17.77
N THR A 71 8.10 -4.53 17.97
CA THR A 71 7.01 -3.55 17.92
C THR A 71 7.39 -2.42 16.98
N LEU A 72 6.41 -1.65 16.50
CA LEU A 72 6.68 -0.48 15.65
C LEU A 72 7.61 0.52 16.33
N ASP A 73 7.50 0.67 17.67
CA ASP A 73 8.39 1.53 18.45
C ASP A 73 9.86 1.11 18.38
N LYS A 74 10.15 -0.21 18.37
CA LYS A 74 11.52 -0.71 18.23
C LYS A 74 12.10 -0.48 16.83
N LEU A 75 11.24 -0.35 15.83
CA LEU A 75 11.62 0.02 14.47
C LEU A 75 11.67 1.54 14.27
N ASN A 76 11.35 2.32 15.31
CA ASN A 76 11.21 3.77 15.26
C ASN A 76 10.28 4.22 14.12
N TRP A 77 9.21 3.44 13.88
CA TRP A 77 8.26 3.70 12.81
C TRP A 77 6.94 4.21 13.37
N PRO A 78 6.40 5.33 12.87
CA PRO A 78 5.12 5.85 13.34
C PRO A 78 3.98 4.91 12.97
N ALA A 79 3.13 4.56 13.94
CA ALA A 79 1.97 3.68 13.73
C ALA A 79 0.93 4.26 12.75
N SER A 80 1.01 5.55 12.43
CA SER A 80 0.20 6.19 11.38
C SER A 80 1.02 7.25 10.65
N ASN A 81 0.89 7.27 9.33
CA ASN A 81 1.43 8.28 8.43
C ASN A 81 0.29 8.87 7.57
N VAL A 82 0.58 9.91 6.79
CA VAL A 82 -0.33 10.49 5.77
C VAL A 82 -0.94 9.44 4.85
N ASN A 83 -0.21 8.36 4.58
CA ASN A 83 -0.60 7.30 3.66
C ASN A 83 -1.53 6.26 4.32
N GLY A 84 -1.48 6.08 5.64
CA GLY A 84 -2.25 5.03 6.33
C GLY A 84 -1.74 4.68 7.73
N SER A 85 -2.43 3.74 8.38
CA SER A 85 -2.05 3.16 9.67
C SER A 85 -1.30 1.85 9.47
N TYR A 86 -0.17 1.67 10.14
CA TYR A 86 0.63 0.45 10.07
C TYR A 86 0.54 -0.32 11.39
N THR A 87 0.24 -1.60 11.30
CA THR A 87 0.18 -2.53 12.43
C THR A 87 1.08 -3.72 12.16
N LEU A 88 1.79 -4.18 13.18
CA LEU A 88 2.72 -5.31 13.08
C LEU A 88 2.22 -6.41 14.01
N THR A 89 1.87 -7.54 13.41
CA THR A 89 1.41 -8.73 14.12
C THR A 89 2.51 -9.77 14.08
N VAL A 90 3.09 -10.07 15.23
CA VAL A 90 4.06 -11.18 15.34
C VAL A 90 3.27 -12.48 15.36
N VAL A 91 3.44 -13.32 14.34
CA VAL A 91 2.77 -14.62 14.24
C VAL A 91 3.59 -15.68 14.98
N ASP A 92 4.92 -15.63 14.85
CA ASP A 92 5.87 -16.54 15.50
C ASP A 92 7.24 -15.87 15.67
N ALA A 93 8.17 -16.56 16.36
CA ALA A 93 9.55 -16.12 16.48
C ALA A 93 10.25 -15.86 15.13
N GLN A 94 9.79 -16.46 14.03
CA GLN A 94 10.39 -16.30 12.69
C GLN A 94 9.43 -15.69 11.66
N ASN A 95 8.19 -15.37 12.04
CA ASN A 95 7.16 -14.89 11.14
C ASN A 95 6.45 -13.67 11.73
N ILE A 96 6.37 -12.60 10.95
CA ILE A 96 5.56 -11.43 11.26
C ILE A 96 4.70 -11.09 10.06
N THR A 97 3.59 -10.43 10.30
CA THR A 97 2.73 -9.86 9.26
C THR A 97 2.61 -8.37 9.52
N ILE A 98 2.94 -7.56 8.52
CA ILE A 98 2.84 -6.11 8.56
C ILE A 98 1.59 -5.71 7.79
N ASN A 99 0.59 -5.20 8.49
CA ASN A 99 -0.66 -4.74 7.92
C ASN A 99 -0.62 -3.21 7.83
N GLY A 100 -0.53 -2.67 6.62
CA GLY A 100 -0.73 -1.25 6.33
C GLY A 100 -2.16 -1.00 5.87
N ALA A 101 -2.97 -0.28 6.65
CA ALA A 101 -4.30 0.17 6.27
C ALA A 101 -4.20 1.59 5.70
N GLY A 102 -4.34 1.73 4.38
CA GLY A 102 -4.35 3.03 3.71
C GLY A 102 -5.50 3.93 4.17
N VAL A 103 -5.31 5.25 4.06
CA VAL A 103 -6.33 6.24 4.47
C VAL A 103 -7.62 6.16 3.65
N GLU A 104 -7.56 5.58 2.46
CA GLU A 104 -8.70 5.35 1.57
C GLU A 104 -9.26 3.93 1.76
N THR A 105 -10.59 3.81 1.80
CA THR A 105 -11.30 2.53 1.97
C THR A 105 -10.92 1.56 0.84
N GLY A 106 -10.39 0.39 1.21
CA GLY A 106 -9.97 -0.67 0.29
C GLY A 106 -8.50 -0.63 -0.15
N VAL A 107 -7.68 0.21 0.51
CA VAL A 107 -6.24 0.32 0.27
C VAL A 107 -5.45 -0.33 1.42
N SER A 108 -5.83 -1.56 1.80
CA SER A 108 -5.11 -2.29 2.84
C SER A 108 -4.06 -3.21 2.20
N CYS A 109 -2.85 -3.24 2.73
CA CYS A 109 -1.78 -4.14 2.32
C CYS A 109 -1.36 -5.01 3.51
N SER A 110 -1.27 -6.31 3.31
CA SER A 110 -0.72 -7.27 4.26
C SER A 110 0.58 -7.84 3.70
N MET A 111 1.67 -7.60 4.41
CA MET A 111 3.02 -8.01 4.03
C MET A 111 3.52 -9.06 5.02
N PRO A 112 3.53 -10.35 4.66
CA PRO A 112 4.16 -11.37 5.48
C PRO A 112 5.68 -11.23 5.37
N VAL A 113 6.38 -11.30 6.50
CA VAL A 113 7.85 -11.32 6.56
C VAL A 113 8.28 -12.53 7.36
N ASN A 114 9.16 -13.32 6.76
CA ASN A 114 9.74 -14.49 7.39
C ASN A 114 11.26 -14.29 7.50
N GLY A 115 11.81 -14.56 8.69
CA GLY A 115 13.21 -14.29 8.99
C GLY A 115 14.18 -15.20 8.24
N THR A 116 13.66 -16.29 7.70
CA THR A 116 14.43 -17.38 7.07
C THR A 116 14.21 -17.41 5.56
N THR A 117 12.98 -17.15 5.09
CA THR A 117 12.65 -17.09 3.64
C THR A 117 12.59 -15.67 3.07
N GLY A 118 12.69 -14.64 3.91
CA GLY A 118 12.73 -13.24 3.50
C GLY A 118 11.36 -12.55 3.51
N ILE A 119 11.27 -11.45 2.77
CA ILE A 119 10.05 -10.65 2.68
C ILE A 119 9.11 -11.31 1.67
N GLY A 120 7.91 -11.66 2.12
CA GLY A 120 6.88 -12.26 1.27
C GLY A 120 6.18 -11.22 0.40
N THR A 121 5.34 -11.69 -0.52
CA THR A 121 4.62 -10.83 -1.46
C THR A 121 3.55 -10.00 -0.74
N PRO A 122 3.47 -8.67 -0.99
CA PRO A 122 2.37 -7.86 -0.50
C PRO A 122 1.04 -8.39 -1.04
N THR A 123 0.11 -8.68 -0.13
CA THR A 123 -1.27 -9.02 -0.49
C THR A 123 -2.13 -7.81 -0.23
N ILE A 124 -2.76 -7.29 -1.28
CA ILE A 124 -3.60 -6.10 -1.17
C ILE A 124 -5.02 -6.59 -0.88
N ILE A 125 -5.54 -6.19 0.26
CA ILE A 125 -6.87 -6.53 0.76
C ILE A 125 -7.80 -5.38 0.34
N PRO A 126 -8.84 -5.67 -0.48
CA PRO A 126 -9.82 -4.69 -0.94
C PRO A 126 -10.77 -4.23 0.17
#